data_AF-A0A2K2EZ23-F1
#
_entry.id   AF-A0A2K2EZ23-F1
#
_cell.length_a   1.000
_cell.length_b   1.000
_cell.length_c   1.000
_cell.angle_alpha   90.00
_cell.angle_beta   90.00
_cell.angle_gamma   90.00
#
_symmetry.space_group_name_H-M   'P 1'
#
loop_
_entity.id
_entity.type
_entity.pdbx_description
1 polymer ?
#
loop_
_entity_poly.entity_id
_entity_poly.type
_entity_poly.pdbx_seq_one_letter_code
_entity_poly.pdbx_strand_id
1 'polypeptide(L)'
;MNCLDKLHLKNHDLTYYIKFKDKYELEKQAVLLKDFISDKFKFTADIKLYKDKHKDDINREHAFTTVLFAITGVVLLYALLNIINIIFNKVNEDRKSYGIKLALGASQKDIFMQNFFELIILSLLSSIIVTLATLIVIYIINNYIFSFFSISINIYIICVFICIIFSLLISFLMLRKITKLSIMEIYR
;
A
#
# COMPACT_ATOMS: atom_id res chain seq x y z
N MET A 1 -13.27 9.91 -48.04
CA MET A 1 -12.13 10.85 -48.12
C MET A 1 -12.01 11.68 -46.84
N ASN A 2 -11.78 11.03 -45.68
CA ASN A 2 -11.40 11.68 -44.41
C ASN A 2 -11.01 10.59 -43.41
N CYS A 3 -9.81 10.01 -43.55
CA CYS A 3 -9.37 8.91 -42.68
C CYS A 3 -7.85 8.86 -42.47
N LEU A 4 -7.15 9.99 -42.63
CA LEU A 4 -5.70 10.05 -42.49
C LEU A 4 -5.36 11.17 -41.51
N ASP A 5 -5.40 10.84 -40.23
CA ASP A 5 -4.91 11.75 -39.20
C ASP A 5 -3.77 11.09 -38.41
N LYS A 6 -2.63 11.79 -38.42
CA LYS A 6 -1.32 11.50 -37.81
C LYS A 6 -0.37 10.56 -38.56
N LEU A 7 0.34 11.15 -39.52
CA LEU A 7 1.60 10.67 -40.11
C LEU A 7 2.79 11.31 -39.35
N HIS A 8 3.49 10.55 -38.51
CA HIS A 8 4.80 10.95 -37.98
C HIS A 8 5.88 10.01 -38.51
N LEU A 9 6.80 10.58 -39.29
CA LEU A 9 7.88 9.92 -40.02
C LEU A 9 9.11 9.72 -39.11
N LYS A 10 9.67 8.51 -39.10
CA LYS A 10 11.07 8.27 -38.75
C LYS A 10 11.64 7.18 -39.67
N ASN A 11 12.56 7.58 -40.55
CA ASN A 11 13.17 6.74 -41.58
C ASN A 11 14.05 5.64 -40.98
N HIS A 12 13.74 4.37 -41.29
CA HIS A 12 14.58 3.51 -42.15
C HIS A 12 13.96 2.12 -42.45
N ASP A 13 12.68 1.90 -42.16
CA ASP A 13 11.83 0.85 -42.73
C ASP A 13 10.41 1.44 -42.86
N LEU A 14 9.85 1.52 -44.08
CA LEU A 14 8.59 2.21 -44.37
C LEU A 14 7.36 1.42 -43.86
N THR A 15 7.17 1.38 -42.55
CA THR A 15 5.95 0.88 -41.90
C THR A 15 4.93 2.01 -41.75
N TYR A 16 3.79 1.90 -42.43
CA TYR A 16 2.66 2.83 -42.33
C TYR A 16 1.65 2.35 -41.29
N TYR A 17 1.37 3.17 -40.27
CA TYR A 17 0.38 2.87 -39.24
C TYR A 17 -0.97 3.49 -39.62
N ILE A 18 -1.97 2.65 -39.91
CA ILE A 18 -3.34 3.10 -40.22
C ILE A 18 -4.23 2.67 -39.06
N LYS A 19 -4.79 3.66 -38.34
CA LYS A 19 -5.68 3.43 -37.20
C LYS A 19 -7.13 3.39 -37.70
N PHE A 20 -7.72 2.20 -37.78
CA PHE A 20 -9.12 2.04 -38.12
C PHE A 20 -10.02 2.19 -36.89
N LYS A 21 -11.15 2.87 -37.05
CA LYS A 21 -12.05 3.26 -35.96
C LYS A 21 -12.96 2.11 -35.49
N ASP A 22 -13.23 1.12 -36.35
CA ASP A 22 -14.19 0.05 -36.09
C ASP A 22 -13.55 -1.35 -35.97
N LYS A 23 -13.87 -2.04 -34.86
CA LYS A 23 -13.19 -3.26 -34.38
C LYS A 23 -13.58 -4.54 -35.14
N TYR A 24 -14.68 -4.54 -35.89
CA TYR A 24 -15.30 -5.74 -36.48
C TYR A 24 -14.88 -6.01 -37.94
N GLU A 25 -14.22 -5.05 -38.60
CA GLU A 25 -13.82 -5.15 -40.03
C GLU A 25 -12.31 -5.02 -40.28
N LEU A 26 -11.50 -5.00 -39.22
CA LEU A 26 -10.05 -4.83 -39.29
C LEU A 26 -9.38 -5.89 -40.18
N GLU A 27 -9.84 -7.13 -40.14
CA GLU A 27 -9.24 -8.22 -40.93
C GLU A 27 -9.63 -8.15 -42.41
N LYS A 28 -10.89 -7.82 -42.73
CA LYS A 28 -11.34 -7.70 -44.14
C LYS A 28 -10.73 -6.49 -44.84
N GLN A 29 -10.61 -5.36 -44.15
CA GLN A 29 -10.02 -4.15 -44.72
C GLN A 29 -8.50 -4.27 -44.87
N ALA A 30 -7.83 -5.01 -43.98
CA ALA A 30 -6.40 -5.33 -44.12
C ALA A 30 -6.13 -6.22 -45.35
N VAL A 31 -6.97 -7.23 -45.62
CA VAL A 31 -6.82 -8.09 -46.80
C VAL A 31 -7.05 -7.29 -48.10
N LEU A 32 -8.10 -6.47 -48.16
CA LEU A 32 -8.37 -5.62 -49.33
C LEU A 32 -7.23 -4.60 -49.59
N LEU A 33 -6.63 -4.05 -48.54
CA LEU A 33 -5.45 -3.18 -48.67
C LEU A 33 -4.21 -3.95 -49.14
N LYS A 34 -4.04 -5.20 -48.72
CA LYS A 34 -2.94 -6.06 -49.18
C LYS A 34 -3.02 -6.29 -50.69
N ASP A 35 -4.20 -6.61 -51.19
CA ASP A 35 -4.43 -6.85 -52.62
C ASP A 35 -4.23 -5.56 -53.43
N PHE A 36 -4.75 -4.42 -52.96
CA PHE A 36 -4.58 -3.13 -53.64
C PHE A 36 -3.12 -2.63 -53.70
N ILE A 37 -2.32 -2.91 -52.67
CA ILE A 37 -0.90 -2.51 -52.62
C ILE A 37 -0.02 -3.48 -53.42
N SER A 38 -0.35 -4.78 -53.40
CA SER A 38 0.38 -5.80 -54.14
C SER A 38 0.22 -5.64 -55.66
N ASP A 39 -0.98 -5.30 -56.12
CA ASP A 39 -1.29 -5.20 -57.55
C ASP A 39 -0.71 -3.91 -58.20
N LYS A 40 -0.60 -2.83 -57.42
CA LYS A 40 -0.13 -1.53 -57.92
C LYS A 40 1.40 -1.34 -57.81
N PHE A 41 2.08 -2.07 -56.92
CA PHE A 41 3.51 -1.86 -56.65
C PHE A 41 4.42 -3.10 -56.75
N LYS A 42 3.92 -4.29 -57.11
CA LYS A 42 4.72 -5.54 -57.24
C LYS A 42 5.67 -5.79 -56.06
N PHE A 43 5.25 -5.42 -54.84
CA PHE A 43 6.06 -5.57 -53.63
C PHE A 43 5.22 -6.29 -52.57
N THR A 44 5.77 -7.35 -51.99
CA THR A 44 5.13 -8.13 -50.93
C THR A 44 5.09 -7.30 -49.65
N ALA A 45 3.91 -6.74 -49.35
CA ALA A 45 3.64 -6.03 -48.13
C ALA A 45 3.09 -6.98 -47.05
N ASP A 46 3.82 -7.14 -45.94
CA ASP A 46 3.35 -7.85 -44.76
C ASP A 46 2.60 -6.90 -43.82
N ILE A 47 1.30 -7.13 -43.67
CA ILE A 47 0.44 -6.36 -42.76
C ILE A 47 0.47 -7.04 -41.39
N LYS A 48 1.20 -6.45 -40.44
CA LYS A 48 1.17 -6.85 -39.03
C LYS A 48 0.05 -6.09 -38.31
N LEU A 49 -1.00 -6.82 -37.92
CA LEU A 49 -2.10 -6.28 -37.12
C LEU A 49 -1.65 -6.08 -35.66
N TYR A 50 -1.47 -4.82 -35.24
CA TYR A 50 -1.27 -4.48 -33.84
C TYR A 50 -2.61 -4.23 -33.16
N LYS A 51 -3.07 -5.19 -32.35
CA LYS A 51 -4.21 -5.01 -31.46
C LYS A 51 -3.76 -4.12 -30.30
N ASP A 52 -4.50 -3.04 -30.03
CA ASP A 52 -4.23 -2.09 -28.95
C ASP A 52 -4.34 -2.80 -27.59
N LYS A 53 -3.23 -3.39 -27.15
CA LYS A 53 -3.05 -4.14 -25.89
C LYS A 53 -3.06 -3.22 -24.66
N HIS A 54 -2.95 -1.91 -24.90
CA HIS A 54 -2.69 -0.94 -23.87
C HIS A 54 -3.86 -0.75 -22.90
N LYS A 55 -5.11 -0.97 -23.33
CA LYS A 55 -6.31 -0.88 -22.45
C LYS A 55 -6.56 -2.13 -21.59
N ASP A 56 -6.12 -3.30 -22.05
CA ASP A 56 -6.38 -4.56 -21.35
C ASP A 56 -5.38 -4.78 -20.19
N ASP A 57 -4.16 -4.23 -20.31
CA ASP A 57 -3.13 -4.32 -19.28
C ASP A 57 -3.40 -3.38 -18.07
N ILE A 58 -3.88 -2.15 -18.30
CA ILE A 58 -4.23 -1.20 -17.21
C ILE A 58 -5.34 -1.76 -16.31
N ASN A 59 -6.34 -2.40 -16.91
CA ASN A 59 -7.46 -2.99 -16.16
C ASN A 59 -7.00 -4.14 -15.25
N ARG A 60 -5.96 -4.88 -15.66
CA ARG A 60 -5.39 -5.97 -14.84
C ARG A 60 -4.56 -5.42 -13.69
N GLU A 61 -3.73 -4.41 -13.93
CA GLU A 61 -2.92 -3.77 -12.88
C GLU A 61 -3.79 -3.14 -11.78
N HIS A 62 -4.89 -2.47 -12.16
CA HIS A 62 -5.83 -1.92 -11.20
C HIS A 62 -6.55 -3.01 -10.39
N ALA A 63 -6.95 -4.12 -11.03
CA ALA A 63 -7.61 -5.22 -10.32
C ALA A 63 -6.71 -5.85 -9.25
N PHE A 64 -5.42 -6.10 -9.55
CA PHE A 64 -4.48 -6.63 -8.56
C PHE A 64 -4.25 -5.68 -7.40
N THR A 65 -4.10 -4.38 -7.70
CA THR A 65 -3.91 -3.35 -6.67
C THR A 65 -5.12 -3.27 -5.74
N THR A 66 -6.34 -3.29 -6.28
CA THR A 66 -7.58 -3.28 -5.49
C THR A 66 -7.67 -4.47 -4.54
N VAL A 67 -7.31 -5.68 -4.99
CA VAL A 67 -7.33 -6.87 -4.13
C VAL A 67 -6.29 -6.75 -3.01
N LEU A 68 -5.08 -6.27 -3.30
CA LEU A 68 -4.06 -6.04 -2.27
C LEU A 68 -4.51 -5.01 -1.23
N PHE A 69 -5.16 -3.92 -1.65
CA PHE A 69 -5.75 -2.95 -0.74
C PHE A 69 -6.87 -3.56 0.11
N ALA A 70 -7.72 -4.40 -0.47
CA ALA A 70 -8.79 -5.07 0.27
C ALA A 70 -8.22 -5.99 1.37
N ILE A 71 -7.20 -6.81 1.04
CA ILE A 71 -6.53 -7.69 2.02
C ILE A 71 -5.83 -6.85 3.10
N THR A 72 -5.12 -5.79 2.70
CA THR A 72 -4.46 -4.87 3.64
C THR A 72 -5.46 -4.24 4.60
N GLY A 73 -6.65 -3.86 4.11
CA GLY A 73 -7.73 -3.33 4.93
C GLY A 73 -8.25 -4.34 5.97
N VAL A 74 -8.43 -5.61 5.58
CA VAL A 74 -8.86 -6.67 6.51
C VAL A 74 -7.81 -6.94 7.58
N VAL A 75 -6.52 -7.00 7.20
CA VAL A 75 -5.41 -7.19 8.15
C VAL A 75 -5.32 -6.00 9.12
N LEU A 76 -5.54 -4.77 8.63
CA LEU A 76 -5.57 -3.57 9.45
C LEU A 76 -6.71 -3.64 10.48
N LEU A 77 -7.91 -4.03 10.06
CA LEU A 77 -9.05 -4.21 10.97
C LEU A 77 -8.78 -5.27 12.04
N TYR A 78 -8.21 -6.41 11.64
CA TYR A 78 -7.82 -7.46 12.56
C TYR A 78 -6.79 -6.99 13.60
N ALA A 79 -5.80 -6.21 13.16
CA ALA A 79 -4.81 -5.61 14.07
C ALA A 79 -5.48 -4.67 15.09
N LEU A 80 -6.44 -3.85 14.67
CA LEU A 80 -7.19 -2.96 15.58
C LEU A 80 -8.01 -3.75 16.61
N LEU A 81 -8.71 -4.81 16.19
CA LEU A 81 -9.46 -5.68 17.10
C LEU A 81 -8.54 -6.35 18.12
N ASN A 82 -7.37 -6.81 17.66
CA ASN A 82 -6.39 -7.43 18.54
C ASN A 82 -5.86 -6.44 19.59
N ILE A 83 -5.55 -5.21 19.18
CA ILE A 83 -5.12 -4.15 20.10
C ILE A 83 -6.22 -3.90 21.15
N ILE A 84 -7.49 -3.78 20.76
CA ILE A 84 -8.60 -3.58 21.70
C ILE A 84 -8.65 -4.72 22.74
N ASN A 85 -8.49 -5.96 22.30
CA ASN A 85 -8.50 -7.12 23.19
C ASN A 85 -7.35 -7.11 24.21
N ILE A 86 -6.13 -6.86 23.74
CA ILE A 86 -4.95 -6.74 24.61
C ILE A 86 -5.15 -5.61 25.62
N ILE A 87 -5.65 -4.46 25.20
CA ILE A 87 -5.90 -3.31 26.07
C ILE A 87 -6.96 -3.62 27.12
N PHE A 88 -8.04 -4.31 26.76
CA PHE A 88 -9.10 -4.68 27.71
C PHE A 88 -8.56 -5.60 28.81
N ASN A 89 -7.82 -6.64 28.43
CA ASN A 89 -7.22 -7.56 29.38
C ASN A 89 -6.19 -6.85 30.28
N LYS A 90 -5.32 -6.04 29.68
CA LYS A 90 -4.30 -5.25 30.41
C LYS A 90 -4.93 -4.31 31.44
N VAL A 91 -6.00 -3.61 31.10
CA VAL A 91 -6.68 -2.70 32.05
C VAL A 91 -7.23 -3.45 33.27
N ASN A 92 -7.72 -4.68 33.11
CA ASN A 92 -8.26 -5.46 34.22
C ASN A 92 -7.15 -5.99 35.15
N GLU A 93 -6.02 -6.39 34.58
CA GLU A 93 -4.84 -6.86 35.35
C GLU A 93 -4.15 -5.70 36.08
N ASP A 94 -3.92 -4.57 35.39
CA ASP A 94 -3.15 -3.44 35.90
C ASP A 94 -3.89 -2.68 37.02
N ARG A 95 -5.24 -2.70 37.03
CA ARG A 95 -6.06 -2.06 38.07
C ARG A 95 -5.64 -2.48 39.49
N LYS A 96 -5.37 -3.77 39.71
CA LYS A 96 -4.95 -4.28 41.03
C LYS A 96 -3.58 -3.74 41.45
N SER A 97 -2.62 -3.72 40.53
CA SER A 97 -1.27 -3.24 40.81
C SER A 97 -1.23 -1.73 41.07
N TYR A 98 -2.01 -0.94 40.33
CA TYR A 98 -2.11 0.50 40.52
C TYR A 98 -2.79 0.86 41.85
N GLY A 99 -3.82 0.10 42.25
CA GLY A 99 -4.46 0.26 43.56
C GLY A 99 -3.50 0.08 44.73
N ILE A 100 -2.62 -0.92 44.67
CA ILE A 100 -1.59 -1.16 45.70
C ILE A 100 -0.57 -0.01 45.73
N LYS A 101 -0.09 0.46 44.58
CA LYS A 101 0.86 1.59 44.50
C LYS A 101 0.27 2.88 45.09
N LEU A 102 -1.00 3.16 44.82
CA LEU A 102 -1.71 4.32 45.37
C LEU A 102 -1.88 4.20 46.90
N ALA A 103 -2.17 3.00 47.43
CA ALA A 103 -2.28 2.75 48.86
C ALA A 103 -0.95 2.94 49.61
N LEU A 104 0.19 2.69 48.92
CA LEU A 104 1.54 2.95 49.42
C LEU A 104 1.95 4.43 49.33
N GLY A 105 1.05 5.32 48.88
CA GLY A 105 1.28 6.77 48.82
C GLY A 105 1.91 7.27 47.52
N ALA A 106 2.01 6.44 46.47
CA ALA A 106 2.46 6.92 45.16
C ALA A 106 1.46 7.93 44.59
N SER A 107 1.95 9.04 44.03
CA SER A 107 1.05 10.01 43.42
C SER A 107 0.59 9.52 42.04
N GLN A 108 -0.60 9.94 41.61
CA GLN A 108 -1.10 9.63 40.26
C GLN A 108 -0.16 10.15 39.15
N LYS A 109 0.62 11.20 39.44
CA LYS A 109 1.61 11.76 38.51
C LYS A 109 2.83 10.85 38.34
N ASP A 110 3.26 10.19 39.40
CA ASP A 110 4.41 9.27 39.34
C ASP A 110 4.09 8.05 38.48
N ILE A 111 2.88 7.50 38.66
CA ILE A 111 2.37 6.39 37.85
C ILE A 111 2.20 6.82 36.39
N PHE A 112 1.69 8.04 36.16
CA PHE A 112 1.55 8.61 34.82
C PHE A 112 2.91 8.70 34.11
N MET A 113 3.92 9.28 34.76
CA MET A 113 5.23 9.47 34.13
C MET A 113 5.90 8.12 33.85
N GLN A 114 5.83 7.17 34.80
CA GLN A 114 6.38 5.83 34.61
C GLN A 114 5.78 5.14 33.37
N ASN A 115 4.46 5.12 33.26
CA ASN A 115 3.77 4.50 32.13
C ASN A 115 4.04 5.23 30.80
N PHE A 116 4.15 6.55 30.82
CA PHE A 116 4.47 7.32 29.62
C PHE A 116 5.85 6.98 29.07
N PHE A 117 6.86 6.90 29.95
CA PHE A 117 8.22 6.53 29.55
C PHE A 117 8.30 5.08 29.05
N GLU A 118 7.61 4.14 29.70
CA GLU A 118 7.56 2.74 29.25
C GLU A 118 7.02 2.64 27.81
N LEU A 119 5.93 3.36 27.51
CA LEU A 119 5.33 3.37 26.18
C LEU A 119 6.19 4.08 25.14
N ILE A 120 6.89 5.17 25.49
CA ILE A 120 7.83 5.83 24.59
C ILE A 120 8.97 4.87 24.21
N ILE A 121 9.58 4.23 25.20
CA ILE A 121 10.68 3.28 24.96
C ILE A 121 10.18 2.13 24.07
N LEU A 122 8.99 1.60 24.35
CA LEU A 122 8.39 0.54 23.56
C LEU A 122 8.10 0.98 22.10
N SER A 123 7.64 2.22 21.90
CA SER A 123 7.39 2.76 20.57
C SER A 123 8.68 2.90 19.74
N LEU A 124 9.77 3.37 20.37
CA LEU A 124 11.08 3.49 19.72
C LEU A 124 11.62 2.11 19.32
N LEU A 125 11.55 1.14 20.23
CA LEU A 125 11.98 -0.23 19.96
C LEU A 125 11.17 -0.86 18.82
N SER A 126 9.84 -0.69 18.82
CA SER A 126 8.99 -1.21 17.74
C SER A 126 9.35 -0.62 16.37
N SER A 127 9.62 0.68 16.30
CA SER A 127 9.99 1.36 15.04
C SER A 127 11.30 0.82 14.47
N ILE A 128 12.29 0.57 15.33
CA ILE A 128 13.58 -0.01 14.93
C ILE A 128 13.37 -1.44 14.42
N ILE A 129 12.64 -2.26 15.17
CA ILE A 129 12.39 -3.67 14.82
C ILE A 129 11.61 -3.76 13.49
N VAL A 130 10.57 -2.96 13.31
CA VAL A 130 9.77 -2.92 12.08
C VAL A 130 10.62 -2.47 10.89
N THR A 131 11.50 -1.48 11.07
CA THR A 131 12.39 -1.02 10.01
C THR A 131 13.37 -2.10 9.57
N LEU A 132 14.00 -2.78 10.53
CA LEU A 132 14.91 -3.89 10.23
C LEU A 132 14.18 -5.05 9.53
N ALA A 133 13.02 -5.43 10.04
CA ALA A 133 12.20 -6.48 9.43
C ALA A 133 11.80 -6.13 7.99
N THR A 134 11.42 -4.87 7.74
CA THR A 134 11.06 -4.39 6.40
C THR A 134 12.22 -4.49 5.43
N LEU A 135 13.44 -4.09 5.83
CA LEU A 135 14.64 -4.21 4.99
C LEU A 135 14.96 -5.67 4.65
N ILE A 136 14.84 -6.58 5.63
CA ILE A 136 15.07 -8.01 5.43
C ILE A 136 14.05 -8.59 4.43
N VAL A 137 12.76 -8.24 4.60
CA VAL A 137 11.70 -8.69 3.71
C VAL A 137 11.92 -8.19 2.28
N ILE A 138 12.30 -6.92 2.10
CA ILE A 138 12.63 -6.36 0.78
C ILE A 138 13.81 -7.10 0.14
N TYR A 139 14.87 -7.38 0.91
CA TYR A 139 16.03 -8.12 0.43
C TYR A 139 15.64 -9.53 -0.05
N ILE A 140 14.83 -10.25 0.73
CA ILE A 140 14.34 -11.59 0.36
C ILE A 140 13.49 -11.53 -0.91
N ILE A 141 12.54 -10.60 -0.98
CA ILE A 141 11.66 -10.45 -2.15
C ILE A 141 12.48 -10.17 -3.41
N ASN A 142 13.48 -9.28 -3.31
CA ASN A 142 14.33 -8.90 -4.44
C ASN A 142 15.19 -10.06 -4.95
N ASN A 143 15.63 -10.95 -4.06
CA ASN A 143 16.48 -12.07 -4.44
C ASN A 143 15.70 -13.28 -4.97
N TYR A 144 14.46 -13.50 -4.51
CA TYR A 144 13.73 -14.75 -4.79
C TYR A 144 12.47 -14.60 -5.65
N ILE A 145 11.83 -13.42 -5.69
CA ILE A 145 10.48 -13.28 -6.26
C ILE A 145 10.45 -12.24 -7.39
N PHE A 146 10.93 -11.02 -7.15
CA PHE A 146 10.82 -9.91 -8.09
C PHE A 146 12.11 -9.09 -8.15
N SER A 147 12.75 -9.01 -9.32
CA SER A 147 14.06 -8.36 -9.47
C SER A 147 14.09 -6.83 -9.31
N PHE A 148 12.93 -6.16 -9.22
CA PHE A 148 12.83 -4.70 -9.28
C PHE A 148 11.87 -4.09 -8.23
N PHE A 149 11.78 -4.66 -7.03
CA PHE A 149 11.00 -4.03 -5.96
C PHE A 149 11.80 -2.91 -5.30
N SER A 150 11.41 -1.66 -5.58
CA SER A 150 12.02 -0.46 -4.98
C SER A 150 10.99 0.34 -4.20
N ILE A 151 11.33 0.66 -2.94
CA ILE A 151 10.56 1.56 -2.09
C ILE A 151 11.23 2.92 -2.09
N SER A 152 10.46 3.97 -2.34
CA SER A 152 10.95 5.34 -2.20
C SER A 152 11.18 5.67 -0.73
N ILE A 153 12.41 6.04 -0.37
CA ILE A 153 12.79 6.34 1.01
C ILE A 153 11.95 7.46 1.63
N ASN A 154 11.53 8.46 0.83
CA ASN A 154 10.68 9.55 1.29
C ASN A 154 9.32 9.07 1.80
N ILE A 155 8.67 8.16 1.07
CA ILE A 155 7.36 7.61 1.46
C ILE A 155 7.52 6.79 2.73
N TYR A 156 8.57 5.98 2.81
CA TYR A 156 8.86 5.17 4.00
C TYR A 156 9.05 6.04 5.26
N ILE A 157 9.84 7.11 5.17
CA ILE A 157 10.06 8.05 6.28
C ILE A 157 8.74 8.70 6.73
N ILE A 158 7.89 9.13 5.79
CA ILE A 158 6.58 9.70 6.10
C ILE A 158 5.70 8.69 6.84
N CYS A 159 5.67 7.43 6.41
CA CYS A 159 4.91 6.37 7.07
C CYS A 159 5.40 6.12 8.51
N VAL A 160 6.72 6.02 8.71
CA VAL A 160 7.31 5.84 10.05
C VAL A 160 6.96 7.03 10.95
N PHE A 161 7.04 8.26 10.42
CA PHE A 161 6.72 9.47 11.16
C PHE A 161 5.25 9.49 11.61
N ILE A 162 4.32 9.14 10.72
CA ILE A 162 2.88 9.04 11.05
C ILE A 162 2.65 7.96 12.11
N CYS A 163 3.34 6.82 12.04
CA CYS A 163 3.22 5.75 13.03
C CYS A 163 3.69 6.19 14.42
N ILE A 164 4.80 6.94 14.50
CA ILE A 164 5.31 7.48 15.76
C ILE A 164 4.30 8.45 16.38
N ILE A 165 3.73 9.36 15.59
CA ILE A 165 2.70 10.29 16.06
C ILE A 165 1.48 9.52 16.59
N PHE A 166 1.02 8.52 15.85
CA PHE A 166 -0.15 7.72 16.25
C PHE A 166 0.13 6.94 17.55
N SER A 167 1.33 6.39 17.71
CA SER A 167 1.75 5.72 18.93
C SER A 167 1.77 6.68 20.12
N LEU A 168 2.32 7.89 19.97
CA LEU A 168 2.33 8.90 21.03
C LEU A 168 0.90 9.30 21.44
N LEU A 169 0.00 9.41 20.46
CA LEU A 169 -1.40 9.75 20.69
C LEU A 169 -2.10 8.64 21.51
N ILE A 170 -1.89 7.38 21.15
CA ILE A 170 -2.39 6.22 21.91
C ILE A 170 -1.83 6.20 23.33
N SER A 171 -0.53 6.45 23.50
CA SER A 171 0.10 6.53 24.82
C SER A 171 -0.54 7.61 25.68
N PHE A 172 -0.84 8.77 25.10
CA PHE A 172 -1.53 9.85 25.80
C PHE A 172 -2.99 9.48 26.17
N LEU A 173 -3.70 8.77 25.29
CA LEU A 173 -5.07 8.29 25.56
C LEU A 173 -5.12 7.28 26.71
N MET A 174 -4.21 6.30 26.71
CA MET A 174 -4.02 5.33 27.79
C MET A 174 -3.91 6.03 29.15
N LEU A 175 -3.06 7.04 29.22
CA LEU A 175 -2.77 7.76 30.45
C LEU A 175 -3.95 8.59 30.95
N ARG A 176 -4.69 9.26 30.06
CA ARG A 176 -5.91 10.00 30.45
C ARG A 176 -7.01 9.11 31.01
N LYS A 177 -7.09 7.86 30.56
CA LYS A 177 -8.09 6.91 31.06
C LYS A 177 -7.76 6.46 32.48
N ILE A 178 -6.48 6.33 32.82
CA ILE A 178 -6.01 5.90 34.15
C ILE A 178 -6.14 7.01 35.19
N THR A 179 -5.80 8.26 34.86
CA THR A 179 -5.86 9.38 35.82
C THR A 179 -7.29 9.80 36.21
N LYS A 180 -8.30 9.43 35.42
CA LYS A 180 -9.71 9.66 35.74
C LYS A 180 -10.33 8.59 36.63
N LEU A 181 -9.67 7.46 36.84
CA LEU A 181 -10.13 6.42 37.76
C LEU A 181 -9.84 6.92 39.19
N SER A 182 -10.86 7.51 39.82
CA SER A 182 -10.79 7.83 41.23
C SER A 182 -10.67 6.53 42.05
N ILE A 183 -9.94 6.58 43.16
CA ILE A 183 -9.66 5.44 44.07
C ILE A 183 -10.95 4.69 44.48
N MET A 184 -12.10 5.35 44.43
CA MET A 184 -13.43 4.81 44.77
C MET A 184 -13.95 3.73 43.81
N GLU A 185 -13.51 3.69 42.55
CA GLU A 185 -13.94 2.68 41.57
C GLU A 185 -13.14 1.36 41.64
N ILE A 186 -12.01 1.37 42.37
CA ILE A 186 -11.09 0.21 42.45
C ILE A 186 -11.52 -0.78 43.55
N TYR A 187 -12.35 -0.35 44.50
CA TYR A 187 -12.81 -1.15 45.65
C TYR A 187 -14.21 -1.77 45.50
N ARG A 188 -14.84 -1.66 44.32
CA ARG A 188 -16.13 -2.31 44.01
C ARG A 188 -15.96 -3.35 42.90
#